data_AF-F4WG55-F1
#
_entry.id   AF-F4WG55-F1
#
_cell.length_a   1.000
_cell.length_b   1.000
_cell.length_c   1.000
_cell.angle_alpha   90.00
_cell.angle_beta   90.00
_cell.angle_gamma   90.00
#
_symmetry.space_group_name_H-M   'P 1'
#
loop_
_entity.id
_entity.type
_entity.pdbx_description
1 polymer ?
#
loop_
_entity_poly.entity_id
_entity_poly.type
_entity_poly.pdbx_seq_one_letter_code
_entity_poly.pdbx_strand_id
1 'polypeptide(L)'
;VGIFYAISTLLNRLVTREYPDSEEDAGRIGLTIVCAGMVGSIVCGILLDKTHKFWLTTVGVYVCSLVGMIIFTFTLDVKIYVVYITAGILGFFMTGYLPVGFELAAELTFPEPEGTSTGLLNAVVQLFGIAFTPLYRYLLNIWEDFWANVALCCILAVGVLLTTLIPNDLRRQKAKA
;
A
#
# COMPACT_ATOMS: atom_id res chain seq x y z
N VAL A 1 1.69 -1.29 3.44
CA VAL A 1 1.93 0.02 4.08
C VAL A 1 3.39 0.44 4.10
N GLY A 2 4.33 -0.36 4.64
CA GLY A 2 5.76 0.01 4.64
C GLY A 2 6.34 0.32 3.25
N ILE A 3 5.95 -0.44 2.22
CA ILE A 3 6.33 -0.19 0.82
C ILE A 3 5.74 1.13 0.29
N PHE A 4 4.49 1.42 0.62
CA PHE A 4 3.84 2.69 0.24
C PHE A 4 4.59 3.90 0.83
N TYR A 5 5.06 3.81 2.08
CA TYR A 5 5.91 4.85 2.67
C TYR A 5 7.25 5.00 1.95
N ALA A 6 7.90 3.90 1.60
CA ALA A 6 9.15 3.94 0.84
C ALA A 6 8.95 4.61 -0.53
N ILE A 7 7.90 4.22 -1.26
CA ILE A 7 7.55 4.82 -2.57
C ILE A 7 7.23 6.30 -2.41
N SER A 8 6.37 6.67 -1.46
CA SER A 8 6.00 8.07 -1.25
C SER A 8 7.22 8.94 -0.87
N THR A 9 8.18 8.38 -0.13
CA THR A 9 9.40 9.09 0.29
C THR A 9 10.41 9.22 -0.84
N LEU A 10 10.51 8.21 -1.70
CA LEU A 10 11.45 8.17 -2.82
C LEU A 10 10.83 8.56 -4.17
N LEU A 11 9.55 8.94 -4.18
CA LEU A 11 8.82 9.39 -5.36
C LEU A 11 9.55 10.53 -6.05
N ASN A 12 9.98 11.55 -5.28
CA ASN A 12 10.72 12.67 -5.86
C ASN A 12 11.98 12.19 -6.58
N ARG A 13 12.74 11.28 -5.95
CA ARG A 13 13.93 10.71 -6.58
C ARG A 13 13.64 9.92 -7.85
N LEU A 14 12.57 9.13 -7.87
CA LEU A 14 12.16 8.34 -9.05
C LEU A 14 11.79 9.27 -10.22
N VAL A 15 11.03 10.33 -9.94
CA VAL A 15 10.56 11.25 -10.98
C VAL A 15 11.69 12.14 -11.49
N THR A 16 12.54 12.71 -10.62
CA THR A 16 13.66 13.57 -11.04
C THR A 16 14.75 12.80 -11.78
N ARG A 17 14.88 11.48 -11.56
CA ARG A 17 15.83 10.64 -12.28
C ARG A 17 15.41 10.38 -13.73
N GLU A 18 14.11 10.19 -13.96
CA GLU A 18 13.55 9.92 -15.29
C GLU A 18 13.21 11.20 -16.07
N TYR A 19 12.80 12.26 -15.37
CA TYR A 19 12.44 13.56 -15.94
C TYR A 19 13.29 14.66 -15.29
N PRO A 20 14.50 14.95 -15.82
CA PRO A 20 15.29 16.09 -15.36
C PRO A 20 14.46 17.39 -15.51
N ASP A 21 14.47 18.25 -14.48
CA ASP A 21 13.67 19.49 -14.33
C ASP A 21 12.17 19.38 -13.96
N SER A 22 11.63 18.18 -13.66
CA SER A 22 10.21 18.00 -13.31
C SER A 22 9.92 17.77 -11.80
N GLU A 23 10.66 18.42 -10.89
CA GLU A 23 10.42 18.32 -9.44
C GLU A 23 9.01 18.78 -9.02
N GLU A 24 8.47 19.80 -9.70
CA GLU A 24 7.13 20.31 -9.44
C GLU A 24 6.05 19.24 -9.75
N ASP A 25 6.26 18.45 -10.80
CA ASP A 25 5.38 17.34 -11.16
C ASP A 25 5.49 16.18 -10.19
N ALA A 26 6.68 15.90 -9.64
CA ALA A 26 6.84 14.89 -8.61
C ALA A 26 5.99 15.21 -7.36
N GLY A 27 6.00 16.48 -6.94
CA GLY A 27 5.17 16.96 -5.83
C GLY A 27 3.66 16.83 -6.11
N ARG A 28 3.24 17.19 -7.33
CA ARG A 28 1.84 17.07 -7.77
C ARG A 28 1.39 15.61 -7.91
N ILE A 29 2.24 14.70 -8.39
CA ILE A 29 1.97 13.25 -8.41
C ILE A 29 1.77 12.76 -6.97
N GLY A 30 2.66 13.16 -6.05
CA GLY A 30 2.50 12.88 -4.61
C GLY A 30 1.15 13.35 -4.06
N LEU A 31 0.73 14.57 -4.42
CA LEU A 31 -0.58 15.09 -4.03
C LEU A 31 -1.74 14.27 -4.60
N THR A 32 -1.65 13.84 -5.87
CA THR A 32 -2.69 12.97 -6.46
C THR A 32 -2.77 11.61 -5.78
N ILE A 33 -1.65 11.02 -5.38
CA ILE A 33 -1.61 9.76 -4.60
C ILE A 33 -2.38 9.95 -3.29
N VAL A 34 -2.12 11.05 -2.57
CA VAL A 34 -2.78 11.33 -1.29
C VAL A 34 -4.27 11.57 -1.48
N CYS A 35 -4.68 12.42 -2.42
CA CYS A 35 -6.09 12.69 -2.69
C CYS A 35 -6.84 11.42 -3.13
N ALA A 36 -6.29 10.65 -4.06
CA ALA A 36 -6.89 9.39 -4.48
C ALA A 36 -6.93 8.37 -3.33
N GLY A 37 -5.89 8.32 -2.51
CA GLY A 37 -5.83 7.48 -1.31
C GLY A 37 -6.89 7.82 -0.27
N MET A 38 -7.20 9.10 -0.05
CA MET A 38 -8.29 9.53 0.83
C MET A 38 -9.64 9.02 0.33
N VAL A 39 -9.91 9.15 -0.97
CA VAL A 39 -11.15 8.61 -1.58
C VAL A 39 -11.17 7.08 -1.47
N GLY A 40 -10.04 6.41 -1.70
CA GLY A 40 -9.89 4.96 -1.57
C GLY A 40 -10.16 4.44 -0.17
N SER A 41 -9.70 5.15 0.86
CA SER A 41 -9.98 4.85 2.27
C SER A 41 -11.48 4.88 2.57
N ILE A 42 -12.18 5.92 2.11
CA ILE A 42 -13.63 6.07 2.30
C ILE A 42 -14.39 4.95 1.56
N VAL A 43 -14.06 4.72 0.29
CA VAL A 43 -14.74 3.70 -0.53
C VAL A 43 -14.50 2.29 0.03
N CYS A 44 -13.26 1.96 0.40
CA CYS A 44 -12.94 0.66 0.98
C CYS A 44 -13.58 0.47 2.36
N GLY A 45 -13.64 1.52 3.19
CA GLY A 45 -14.36 1.50 4.47
C GLY A 45 -15.86 1.20 4.28
N ILE A 46 -16.54 1.94 3.39
CA ILE A 46 -17.96 1.71 3.09
C ILE A 46 -18.20 0.31 2.50
N LEU A 47 -17.31 -0.14 1.60
CA LEU A 47 -17.39 -1.47 1.01
C LEU A 47 -17.26 -2.57 2.08
N LEU A 48 -16.37 -2.36 3.06
CA LEU A 48 -16.14 -3.28 4.16
C LEU A 48 -17.35 -3.36 5.10
N ASP A 49 -17.90 -2.19 5.48
CA ASP A 49 -19.13 -2.07 6.25
C ASP A 49 -20.30 -2.81 5.60
N LYS A 50 -20.38 -2.76 4.26
CA LYS A 50 -21.44 -3.43 3.49
C LYS A 50 -21.23 -4.93 3.30
N THR A 51 -19.99 -5.38 3.13
CA THR A 51 -19.70 -6.76 2.74
C THR A 51 -19.52 -7.69 3.94
N HIS A 52 -19.14 -7.19 5.12
CA HIS A 52 -18.82 -7.99 6.32
C HIS A 52 -17.87 -9.18 6.05
N LYS A 53 -17.14 -9.14 4.94
CA LYS A 53 -16.25 -10.21 4.44
C LYS A 53 -14.82 -9.67 4.40
N PHE A 54 -14.29 -9.43 5.58
CA PHE A 54 -13.00 -8.77 5.81
C PHE A 54 -11.85 -9.43 5.05
N TRP A 55 -11.77 -10.76 5.06
CA TRP A 55 -10.71 -11.50 4.39
C TRP A 55 -10.72 -11.33 2.86
N LEU A 56 -11.89 -11.45 2.21
CA LEU A 56 -12.01 -11.32 0.75
C LEU A 56 -11.66 -9.90 0.28
N THR A 57 -12.16 -8.88 1.00
CA THR A 57 -11.90 -7.48 0.67
C THR A 57 -10.41 -7.14 0.86
N THR A 58 -9.80 -7.64 1.92
CA THR A 58 -8.35 -7.48 2.18
C THR A 58 -7.52 -8.08 1.04
N VAL A 59 -7.78 -9.32 0.65
CA VAL A 59 -7.05 -10.00 -0.44
C VAL A 59 -7.28 -9.28 -1.78
N GLY A 60 -8.52 -8.89 -2.08
CA GLY A 60 -8.86 -8.17 -3.32
C GLY A 60 -8.14 -6.83 -3.44
N VAL A 61 -8.17 -6.02 -2.38
CA VAL A 61 -7.46 -4.72 -2.35
C VAL A 61 -5.96 -4.90 -2.46
N TYR A 62 -5.40 -5.93 -1.82
CA TYR A 62 -3.97 -6.20 -1.88
C TYR A 62 -3.51 -6.66 -3.28
N VAL A 63 -4.28 -7.53 -3.94
CA VAL A 63 -4.05 -7.93 -5.34
C VAL A 63 -4.16 -6.72 -6.28
N CYS A 64 -5.18 -5.88 -6.13
CA CYS A 64 -5.31 -4.64 -6.90
C CYS A 64 -4.12 -3.70 -6.67
N SER A 65 -3.59 -3.63 -5.46
CA SER A 65 -2.39 -2.83 -5.14
C SER A 65 -1.14 -3.35 -5.86
N LEU A 66 -1.01 -4.67 -6.01
CA LEU A 66 0.10 -5.32 -6.71
C LEU A 66 -0.01 -5.07 -8.22
N VAL A 67 -1.21 -5.19 -8.79
CA VAL A 67 -1.48 -4.82 -10.18
C VAL A 67 -1.17 -3.33 -10.41
N GLY A 68 -1.56 -2.45 -9.48
CA GLY A 68 -1.23 -1.02 -9.50
C GLY A 68 0.28 -0.77 -9.50
N MET A 69 1.05 -1.53 -8.71
CA MET A 69 2.52 -1.44 -8.70
C MET A 69 3.16 -1.90 -10.01
N ILE A 70 2.68 -2.99 -10.59
CA ILE A 70 3.16 -3.47 -11.89
C ILE A 70 2.91 -2.40 -12.97
N ILE A 71 1.69 -1.87 -13.00
CA ILE A 71 1.31 -0.82 -13.96
C ILE A 71 2.17 0.43 -13.75
N PHE A 72 2.38 0.86 -12.50
CA PHE A 72 3.25 2.00 -12.17
C PHE A 72 4.70 1.77 -12.65
N THR A 73 5.24 0.56 -12.45
CA THR A 73 6.58 0.18 -12.89
C THR A 73 6.74 0.28 -14.41
N PHE A 74 5.79 -0.25 -15.17
CA PHE A 74 5.82 -0.18 -16.63
C PHE A 74 5.50 1.21 -17.20
N THR A 75 4.83 2.05 -16.42
CA THR A 75 4.38 3.38 -16.87
C THR A 75 5.43 4.47 -16.65
N LEU A 76 6.39 4.23 -15.75
CA LEU A 76 7.42 5.20 -15.37
C LEU A 76 8.20 5.73 -16.59
N ASP A 77 8.56 4.83 -17.51
CA ASP A 77 9.34 5.09 -18.73
C ASP A 77 8.58 5.80 -19.87
N VAL A 78 7.25 5.95 -19.77
CA VAL A 78 6.43 6.31 -20.95
C VAL A 78 6.13 7.80 -21.05
N LYS A 79 5.30 8.34 -20.14
CA LYS A 79 4.87 9.75 -20.12
C LYS A 79 4.40 10.16 -18.73
N ILE A 80 4.75 11.37 -18.28
CA ILE A 80 4.40 11.93 -16.97
C ILE A 80 2.90 11.89 -16.67
N TYR A 81 2.03 12.13 -17.65
CA TYR A 81 0.57 12.13 -17.48
C TYR A 81 0.00 10.74 -17.14
N VAL A 82 0.62 9.67 -17.68
CA VAL A 82 0.20 8.30 -17.38
C VAL A 82 0.64 7.93 -15.97
N VAL A 83 1.83 8.42 -15.54
CA VAL A 83 2.32 8.25 -14.16
C VAL A 83 1.33 8.84 -13.14
N TYR A 84 0.75 10.01 -13.41
CA TYR A 84 -0.30 10.60 -12.55
C TYR A 84 -1.49 9.66 -12.34
N ILE A 85 -2.02 9.10 -13.43
CA ILE A 85 -3.19 8.20 -13.36
C ILE A 85 -2.82 6.92 -12.60
N THR A 86 -1.68 6.32 -12.91
CA THR A 86 -1.26 5.06 -12.30
C THR A 86 -0.86 5.23 -10.83
N ALA A 87 -0.24 6.34 -10.48
CA ALA A 87 0.07 6.71 -9.11
C ALA A 87 -1.20 6.97 -8.30
N GLY A 88 -2.20 7.65 -8.88
CA GLY A 88 -3.51 7.82 -8.28
C GLY A 88 -4.21 6.48 -7.99
N ILE A 89 -4.21 5.57 -8.97
CA ILE A 89 -4.78 4.22 -8.80
C ILE A 89 -4.02 3.44 -7.70
N LEU A 90 -2.68 3.50 -7.72
CA LEU A 90 -1.84 2.87 -6.70
C LEU A 90 -2.17 3.43 -5.30
N GLY A 91 -2.26 4.75 -5.17
CA GLY A 91 -2.60 5.44 -3.92
C GLY A 91 -4.00 5.05 -3.41
N PHE A 92 -4.98 5.01 -4.31
CA PHE A 92 -6.34 4.60 -3.99
C PHE A 92 -6.38 3.21 -3.34
N PHE A 93 -5.72 2.21 -3.93
CA PHE A 93 -5.70 0.85 -3.38
C PHE A 93 -4.81 0.71 -2.15
N MET A 94 -3.62 1.32 -2.14
CA MET A 94 -2.67 1.21 -1.02
C MET A 94 -3.16 1.89 0.25
N THR A 95 -3.78 3.07 0.13
CA THR A 95 -4.38 3.77 1.27
C THR A 95 -5.73 3.17 1.64
N GLY A 96 -6.51 2.69 0.66
CA GLY A 96 -7.74 1.94 0.91
C GLY A 96 -7.54 0.66 1.72
N TYR A 97 -6.35 0.06 1.65
CA TYR A 97 -5.98 -1.11 2.46
C TYR A 97 -5.83 -0.80 3.96
N LEU A 98 -5.41 0.42 4.35
CA LEU A 98 -5.20 0.76 5.76
C LEU A 98 -6.43 0.55 6.64
N PRO A 99 -7.60 1.17 6.35
CA PRO A 99 -8.78 1.00 7.19
C PRO A 99 -9.23 -0.47 7.23
N VAL A 100 -9.15 -1.17 6.09
CA VAL A 100 -9.51 -2.59 5.99
C VAL A 100 -8.60 -3.47 6.87
N GLY A 101 -7.30 -3.20 6.87
CA GLY A 101 -6.33 -3.91 7.70
C GLY A 101 -6.52 -3.62 9.20
N PHE A 102 -6.86 -2.38 9.58
CA PHE A 102 -7.15 -2.04 10.97
C PHE A 102 -8.41 -2.73 11.48
N GLU A 103 -9.48 -2.77 10.69
CA GLU A 103 -10.71 -3.46 11.06
C GLU A 103 -10.52 -4.98 11.14
N LEU A 104 -9.80 -5.58 10.18
CA LEU A 104 -9.46 -7.01 10.23
C LEU A 104 -8.63 -7.34 11.48
N ALA A 105 -7.66 -6.50 11.82
CA ALA A 105 -6.84 -6.69 13.01
C ALA A 105 -7.69 -6.65 14.28
N ALA A 106 -8.57 -5.65 14.42
CA ALA A 106 -9.50 -5.54 15.54
C ALA A 106 -10.46 -6.74 15.64
N GLU A 107 -10.85 -7.32 14.50
CA GLU A 107 -11.71 -8.50 14.48
C GLU A 107 -10.99 -9.78 14.91
N LEU A 108 -9.73 -9.95 14.48
CA LEU A 108 -8.90 -11.12 14.82
C LEU A 108 -8.44 -11.12 16.29
N THR A 109 -8.21 -9.94 16.87
CA THR A 109 -7.70 -9.78 18.25
C THR A 109 -8.79 -9.69 19.31
N PHE A 110 -10.07 -9.76 18.94
CA PHE A 110 -11.18 -9.76 19.90
C PHE A 110 -11.01 -10.87 20.97
N PRO A 111 -11.19 -10.60 22.28
CA PRO A 111 -11.86 -9.44 22.92
C PRO A 111 -10.91 -8.29 23.37
N GLU A 112 -9.74 -8.16 22.77
CA GLU A 112 -8.77 -7.14 23.18
C GLU A 112 -9.17 -5.71 22.72
N PRO A 113 -8.86 -4.63 23.48
CA PRO A 113 -9.18 -3.26 23.09
C PRO A 113 -8.69 -2.91 21.69
N GLU A 114 -9.57 -2.33 20.87
CA GLU A 114 -9.30 -1.94 19.48
C GLU A 114 -8.10 -0.97 19.39
N GLY A 115 -7.94 -0.10 20.39
CA GLY A 115 -6.80 0.82 20.52
C GLY A 115 -5.44 0.11 20.67
N THR A 116 -5.38 -1.01 21.39
CA THR A 116 -4.13 -1.77 21.57
C THR A 116 -3.72 -2.46 20.27
N SER A 117 -4.70 -3.03 19.56
CA SER A 117 -4.49 -3.75 18.30
C SER A 117 -4.05 -2.82 17.16
N THR A 118 -4.72 -1.68 17.02
CA THR A 118 -4.34 -0.64 16.05
C THR A 118 -2.98 0.00 16.39
N GLY A 119 -2.70 0.20 17.68
CA GLY A 119 -1.40 0.68 18.16
C GLY A 119 -0.25 -0.28 17.81
N LEU A 120 -0.41 -1.58 18.08
CA LEU A 120 0.56 -2.61 17.69
C LEU A 120 0.75 -2.69 16.17
N LEU A 121 -0.35 -2.65 15.41
CA LEU A 121 -0.28 -2.70 13.95
C LEU A 121 0.51 -1.50 13.40
N ASN A 122 0.24 -0.29 13.91
CA ASN A 122 0.99 0.90 13.53
C ASN A 122 2.46 0.82 13.94
N ALA A 123 2.78 0.31 15.13
CA ALA A 123 4.17 0.13 15.56
C ALA A 123 4.95 -0.77 14.60
N VAL A 124 4.34 -1.90 14.19
CA VAL A 124 4.93 -2.82 13.20
C VAL A 124 5.07 -2.14 11.84
N VAL A 125 4.05 -1.42 11.38
CA VAL A 125 4.09 -0.66 10.12
C VAL A 125 5.22 0.38 10.13
N GLN A 126 5.39 1.11 11.22
CA GLN A 126 6.43 2.13 11.37
C GLN A 126 7.81 1.48 11.33
N LEU A 127 8.00 0.37 12.04
CA LEU A 127 9.26 -0.39 12.07
C LEU A 127 9.65 -0.85 10.66
N PHE A 128 8.70 -1.43 9.92
CA PHE A 128 8.92 -1.84 8.53
C PHE A 128 9.12 -0.64 7.60
N GLY A 129 8.44 0.49 7.80
CA GLY A 129 8.65 1.71 7.04
C GLY A 129 10.07 2.25 7.20
N ILE A 130 10.58 2.29 8.44
CA ILE A 130 11.95 2.72 8.76
C ILE A 130 12.98 1.75 8.18
N ALA A 131 12.71 0.44 8.15
CA ALA A 131 13.62 -0.54 7.57
C ALA A 131 13.60 -0.54 6.02
N PHE A 132 12.42 -0.47 5.41
CA PHE A 132 12.26 -0.57 3.96
C PHE A 132 12.66 0.69 3.22
N THR A 133 12.50 1.88 3.81
CA THR A 133 12.87 3.15 3.15
C THR A 133 14.36 3.23 2.79
N PRO A 134 15.34 2.98 3.70
CA PRO A 134 16.74 2.97 3.36
C PRO A 134 17.12 1.76 2.49
N LEU A 135 16.49 0.61 2.67
CA LEU A 135 16.69 -0.55 1.79
C LEU A 135 16.31 -0.21 0.34
N TYR A 136 15.17 0.44 0.14
CA TYR A 136 14.70 0.84 -1.18
C TYR A 136 15.61 1.91 -1.79
N ARG A 137 16.04 2.89 -0.98
CA ARG A 137 17.04 3.87 -1.40
C ARG A 137 18.35 3.22 -1.85
N TYR A 138 18.81 2.19 -1.13
CA TYR A 138 20.02 1.46 -1.48
C TYR A 138 19.86 0.68 -2.78
N LEU A 139 18.72 -0.01 -2.97
CA LEU A 139 18.38 -0.69 -4.22
C LEU A 139 18.36 0.27 -5.41
N LEU A 140 17.72 1.42 -5.27
CA LEU A 140 17.67 2.46 -6.31
C LEU A 140 19.05 3.02 -6.68
N ASN A 141 20.03 2.94 -5.77
CA ASN A 141 21.37 3.48 -6.00
C ASN A 141 22.32 2.49 -6.69
N ILE A 142 22.02 1.18 -6.62
CA ILE A 142 22.85 0.12 -7.22
C ILE A 142 22.23 -0.36 -8.53
N TRP A 143 20.90 -0.41 -8.61
CA TRP A 143 20.16 -0.90 -9.76
C TRP A 143 19.41 0.24 -10.48
N GLU A 144 19.03 0.02 -11.75
CA GLU A 144 18.10 0.89 -12.47
C GLU A 144 16.70 0.85 -11.82
N ASP A 145 15.93 1.93 -11.98
CA ASP A 145 14.63 2.12 -11.29
C ASP A 145 13.65 0.97 -11.54
N PHE A 146 13.71 0.38 -12.74
CA PHE A 146 12.95 -0.81 -13.10
C PHE A 146 13.19 -2.00 -12.16
N TRP A 147 14.46 -2.35 -11.91
CA TRP A 147 14.80 -3.51 -11.07
C TRP A 147 14.52 -3.25 -9.59
N ALA A 148 14.66 -2.01 -9.13
CA ALA A 148 14.27 -1.61 -7.77
C ALA A 148 12.75 -1.72 -7.57
N ASN A 149 11.95 -1.32 -8.57
CA ASN A 149 10.51 -1.48 -8.57
C ASN A 149 10.07 -2.95 -8.64
N VAL A 150 10.76 -3.79 -9.42
CA VAL A 150 10.54 -5.25 -9.46
C VAL A 150 10.82 -5.89 -8.10
N ALA A 151 11.89 -5.49 -7.42
CA ALA A 151 12.19 -5.97 -6.08
C ALA A 151 11.11 -5.56 -5.07
N LEU A 152 10.59 -4.33 -5.15
CA LEU A 152 9.44 -3.90 -4.35
C LEU A 152 8.19 -4.74 -4.66
N CYS A 153 7.91 -5.04 -5.94
CA CYS A 153 6.81 -5.91 -6.34
C CYS A 153 6.97 -7.31 -5.72
N CYS A 154 8.18 -7.87 -5.70
CA CYS A 154 8.45 -9.15 -5.04
C CYS A 154 8.21 -9.10 -3.53
N ILE A 155 8.66 -8.04 -2.84
CA ILE A 155 8.40 -7.86 -1.41
C ILE A 155 6.89 -7.70 -1.15
N LEU A 156 6.18 -7.01 -2.04
CA LEU A 156 4.72 -6.87 -1.97
C LEU A 156 4.03 -8.20 -2.20
N ALA A 157 4.49 -9.01 -3.16
CA ALA A 157 3.99 -10.35 -3.43
C ALA A 157 4.18 -11.30 -2.23
N VAL A 158 5.33 -11.23 -1.56
CA VAL A 158 5.57 -11.95 -0.30
C VAL A 158 4.61 -11.45 0.79
N GLY A 159 4.35 -10.14 0.84
CA GLY A 159 3.32 -9.55 1.69
C GLY A 159 1.92 -10.13 1.39
N VAL A 160 1.55 -10.27 0.11
CA VAL A 160 0.25 -10.87 -0.30
C VAL A 160 0.19 -12.30 0.20
N LEU A 161 1.24 -13.08 -0.04
CA LEU A 161 1.34 -14.48 0.37
C LEU A 161 1.18 -14.63 1.87
N LEU A 162 1.88 -13.80 2.66
CA LEU A 162 1.71 -13.77 4.11
C LEU A 162 0.29 -13.40 4.51
N THR A 163 -0.33 -12.42 3.86
CA THR A 163 -1.75 -12.05 4.11
C THR A 163 -2.71 -13.18 3.75
N THR A 164 -2.46 -13.95 2.67
CA THR A 164 -3.28 -15.11 2.30
C THR A 164 -3.09 -16.30 3.24
N LEU A 165 -1.94 -16.38 3.92
CA LEU A 165 -1.65 -17.39 4.93
C LEU A 165 -2.26 -17.05 6.30
N ILE A 166 -2.79 -15.83 6.49
CA ILE A 166 -3.51 -15.48 7.72
C ILE A 166 -4.75 -16.39 7.80
N PRO A 167 -4.85 -17.26 8.82
CA PRO A 167 -5.97 -18.15 8.96
C PRO A 167 -7.26 -17.34 9.08
N ASN A 168 -8.25 -17.70 8.25
CA ASN A 168 -9.56 -17.07 8.18
C ASN A 168 -10.45 -17.43 9.39
N ASP A 169 -9.89 -17.34 10.59
CA ASP A 169 -10.56 -17.67 11.85
C ASP A 169 -11.20 -16.39 12.40
N LEU A 170 -12.33 -16.01 11.80
CA LEU A 170 -13.13 -14.84 12.20
C LEU A 170 -13.78 -15.10 13.57
N ARG A 171 -12.99 -14.95 14.63
CA ARG A 171 -13.38 -15.20 16.03
C ARG A 171 -14.62 -14.40 16.44
N ARG A 172 -14.83 -13.20 15.90
CA ARG A 172 -16.00 -12.34 16.19
C ARG A 172 -17.30 -12.83 15.55
N GLN A 173 -17.26 -13.48 14.39
CA GLN A 173 -18.42 -14.16 13.80
C GLN A 173 -18.73 -15.46 14.57
N LYS A 174 -17.70 -16.21 14.97
CA LYS A 174 -17.87 -17.41 15.80
C LYS A 174 -18.35 -17.11 17.23
N ALA A 175 -18.06 -15.93 17.78
CA ALA A 175 -18.54 -15.50 19.09
C ALA A 175 -19.96 -14.91 19.06
N LYS A 176 -20.50 -14.57 17.87
CA LYS A 176 -21.88 -14.10 17.68
C LYS A 176 -22.84 -15.21 17.20
N ALA A 177 -22.33 -16.41 16.91
CA ALA A 177 -23.10 -17.62 16.57
C ALA A 177 -23.27 -18.51 17.80
#